data_AF-A0A849HCG2-F1
#
_entry.id   AF-A0A849HCG2-F1
#
_cell.length_a   1.000
_cell.length_b   1.000
_cell.length_c   1.000
_cell.angle_alpha   90.00
_cell.angle_beta   90.00
_cell.angle_gamma   90.00
#
_symmetry.space_group_name_H-M   'P 1'
#
loop_
_entity.id
_entity.type
_entity.pdbx_description
1 polymer ?
#
loop_
_entity_poly.entity_id
_entity_poly.type
_entity_poly.pdbx_seq_one_letter_code
_entity_poly.pdbx_strand_id
1 'polypeptide(L)' 'MAQFEGIRYLACKTSADLFELEQEDFLEGVEIMLAEEFAKRAVGSDLHMVF' A
#
# COMPACT_ATOMS: atom_id res chain seq x y z
N MET A 1 -15.09 1.37 -4.49
CA MET A 1 -15.71 0.05 -4.77
C MET A 1 -14.90 -1.07 -4.14
N ALA A 2 -13.66 -1.32 -4.56
CA ALA A 2 -12.79 -2.34 -3.97
C ALA A 2 -12.56 -2.21 -2.44
N GLN A 3 -12.40 -1.00 -1.91
CA GLN A 3 -12.27 -0.80 -0.45
C GLN A 3 -13.51 -1.24 0.35
N PHE A 4 -14.72 -1.10 -0.24
CA PHE A 4 -15.95 -1.59 0.39
C PHE A 4 -16.04 -3.12 0.42
N GLU A 5 -15.24 -3.79 -0.42
CA GLU A 5 -15.08 -5.25 -0.43
C GLU A 5 -13.95 -5.71 0.52
N GLY A 6 -13.39 -4.79 1.31
CA GLY A 6 -12.33 -5.08 2.29
C GLY A 6 -10.91 -5.05 1.71
N ILE A 7 -10.73 -4.62 0.47
CA ILE A 7 -9.41 -4.50 -0.16
C ILE A 7 -8.68 -3.30 0.44
N ARG A 8 -7.49 -3.56 1.00
CA ARG A 8 -6.61 -2.54 1.58
C ARG A 8 -5.60 -2.08 0.54
N TYR A 9 -5.52 -0.78 0.31
CA TYR A 9 -4.55 -0.16 -0.58
C TYR A 9 -3.38 0.41 0.22
N LEU A 10 -2.17 0.10 -0.22
CA LEU A 10 -0.94 0.53 0.40
C LEU A 10 -0.08 1.26 -0.62
N ALA A 11 0.44 2.42 -0.26
CA ALA A 11 1.45 3.14 -1.03
C ALA A 11 2.82 2.94 -0.37
N CYS A 12 3.84 2.59 -1.15
CA CYS A 12 5.19 2.47 -0.62
C CYS A 12 5.74 3.85 -0.28
N LYS A 13 6.19 4.05 0.96
CA LYS A 13 6.73 5.34 1.44
C LYS A 13 7.86 5.87 0.56
N THR A 14 8.85 5.02 0.25
CA THR A 14 9.99 5.43 -0.59
C THR A 14 9.54 5.86 -1.98
N SER A 15 8.54 5.21 -2.56
CA SER A 15 8.00 5.61 -3.85
C SER A 15 7.22 6.91 -3.75
N ALA A 16 6.34 7.07 -2.75
CA ALA A 16 5.61 8.31 -2.51
C ALA A 16 6.56 9.50 -2.35
N ASP A 17 7.62 9.34 -1.55
CA ASP A 17 8.64 10.38 -1.34
C ASP A 17 9.38 10.73 -2.64
N LEU A 18 9.69 9.72 -3.48
CA LEU A 18 10.38 9.93 -4.76
C LEU A 18 9.54 10.68 -5.79
N PHE A 19 8.21 10.54 -5.71
CA PHE A 19 7.26 11.24 -6.57
C PHE A 19 6.70 12.51 -5.93
N GLU A 20 7.22 12.92 -4.76
CA GLU A 20 6.74 14.08 -3.99
C GLU A 20 5.22 14.01 -3.70
N LEU A 21 4.71 12.80 -3.48
CA LEU A 21 3.30 12.55 -3.17
C LEU A 21 3.07 12.57 -1.66
N GLU A 22 2.02 13.27 -1.26
CA GLU A 22 1.54 13.33 0.12
C GLU A 22 0.26 12.49 0.29
N GLN A 23 -0.16 12.29 1.54
CA GLN A 23 -1.34 11.47 1.86
C GLN A 23 -2.62 11.97 1.16
N GLU A 24 -2.71 13.27 0.88
CA GLU A 24 -3.85 13.94 0.25
C GLU A 24 -3.96 13.65 -1.25
N ASP A 25 -2.85 13.23 -1.89
CA ASP A 25 -2.81 12.88 -3.31
C ASP A 25 -3.40 11.49 -3.60
N PHE A 26 -3.63 10.70 -2.55
CA PHE A 26 -4.19 9.35 -2.65
C PHE A 26 -5.69 9.32 -2.39
N LEU A 27 -6.35 8.26 -2.87
CA LEU A 27 -7.73 7.97 -2.51
C LEU A 27 -7.87 7.80 -0.99
N GLU A 28 -9.03 8.21 -0.45
CA GLU A 28 -9.35 8.04 0.96
C GLU A 28 -9.15 6.57 1.39
N GLY A 29 -8.46 6.35 2.51
CA GLY A 29 -8.18 5.00 3.04
C GLY A 29 -6.98 4.27 2.41
N VAL A 30 -6.19 4.92 1.56
CA VAL A 30 -4.86 4.43 1.19
C VAL A 30 -3.89 4.70 2.33
N GLU A 31 -3.14 3.69 2.78
CA GLU A 31 -2.12 3.87 3.82
C GLU A 31 -0.72 3.95 3.19
N ILE A 32 0.07 4.97 3.55
CA ILE A 32 1.50 5.01 3.20
C ILE A 32 2.28 4.11 4.18
N MET A 33 3.09 3.20 3.65
CA MET A 33 3.73 2.13 4.42
C MET A 33 5.21 1.94 4.06
N LEU A 34 6.03 1.55 5.04
CA LEU A 34 7.41 1.15 4.81
C LEU A 34 7.49 -0.25 4.19
N ALA A 35 8.49 -0.47 3.33
CA ALA A 35 8.68 -1.77 2.67
C ALA A 35 8.88 -2.94 3.66
N GLU A 36 9.52 -2.69 4.82
CA GLU A 36 9.70 -3.71 5.87
C GLU A 36 8.37 -4.15 6.48
N GLU A 37 7.45 -3.21 6.70
CA GLU A 37 6.13 -3.50 7.25
C GLU A 37 5.28 -4.28 6.27
N PHE A 38 5.36 -3.92 4.98
CA PHE A 38 4.76 -4.69 3.90
C PHE A 38 5.30 -6.13 3.88
N ALA A 39 6.62 -6.32 3.98
CA ALA A 39 7.23 -7.64 3.97
C ALA A 39 6.73 -8.52 5.14
N LYS A 40 6.60 -7.95 6.35
CA LYS A 40 6.02 -8.66 7.50
C LYS A 40 4.58 -9.12 7.25
N ARG A 41 3.77 -8.35 6.52
CA ARG A 41 2.41 -8.73 6.13
C ARG A 41 2.42 -9.78 5.01
N ALA A 42 3.30 -9.64 4.03
CA ALA A 42 3.38 -10.51 2.86
C ALA A 42 3.76 -11.97 3.21
N VAL A 43 4.55 -12.19 4.26
CA VAL A 43 4.90 -13.54 4.74
C VAL A 43 3.67 -14.36 5.13
N GLY A 44 2.58 -13.72 5.56
CA GLY A 44 1.33 -14.39 5.91
C GLY A 44 0.39 -14.68 4.74
N SER A 45 0.77 -14.31 3.51
CA SER A 45 -0.08 -14.46 2.33
C SER A 45 0.18 -15.80 1.62
N ASP A 46 -0.88 -16.45 1.15
CA ASP A 46 -0.78 -17.70 0.38
C ASP A 46 -0.24 -17.48 -1.05
N LEU A 47 -0.46 -16.29 -1.61
CA LEU A 47 -0.06 -15.93 -2.96
C LEU A 47 0.40 -14.48 -3.03
N HIS A 48 1.52 -14.26 -3.72
CA HIS A 48 2.03 -12.94 -4.06
C HIS A 48 2.05 -12.77 -5.58
N MET A 49 1.25 -11.84 -6.09
CA MET A 49 1.17 -11.52 -7.52
C MET A 49 1.85 -10.17 -7.77
N VAL A 50 2.65 -10.10 -8.82
CA VAL A 50 3.41 -8.90 -9.23
C VAL A 50 3.03 -8.57 -10.67
N PHE A 51 2.78 -7.29 -10.94
CA PHE A 51 2.38 -6.76 -12.24
C PHE A 51 3.33 -5.64 -12.67
#